data_AF-A0A2P1PUP0-F1
#
_entry.id   AF-A0A2P1PUP0-F1
#
_cell.length_a   1.000
_cell.length_b   1.000
_cell.length_c   1.000
_cell.angle_alpha   90.00
_cell.angle_beta   90.00
_cell.angle_gamma   90.00
#
_symmetry.space_group_name_H-M   'P 1'
#
loop_
_entity.id
_entity.type
_entity.pdbx_description
1 polymer ?
#
loop_
_entity_poly.entity_id
_entity_poly.type
_entity_poly.pdbx_seq_one_letter_code
_entity_poly.pdbx_strand_id
1 'polypeptide(L)'
;MLQVDHRRMFQSNGLIDDFVVYGAPSDYLEFARAVQTAILGEGVVTLRTSSGFVIEIAVVTFRDALFTSLQNQDDEYLSTDDWDKRDILRIQGSTTVLEQLHLFLKDLSGRGVGYSYLAEYSDELSYCDSSPEWRLHVTDPIYSVPATLN
;
A
#
# COMPACT_ATOMS: atom_id res chain seq x y z
N MET A 1 2.82 2.36 -13.79
CA MET A 1 2.83 3.00 -12.46
C MET A 1 1.60 2.53 -11.72
N LEU A 2 1.70 2.27 -10.42
CA LEU A 2 0.57 1.79 -9.62
C LEU A 2 -0.62 2.74 -9.68
N GLN A 3 -1.83 2.18 -9.72
CA GLN A 3 -3.09 2.88 -9.50
C GLN A 3 -3.69 2.40 -8.18
N VAL A 4 -4.13 3.33 -7.34
CA VAL A 4 -4.80 3.03 -6.07
C VAL A 4 -6.25 3.47 -6.14
N ASP A 5 -7.17 2.52 -5.95
CA ASP A 5 -8.58 2.81 -5.74
C ASP A 5 -8.91 2.72 -4.25
N HIS A 6 -9.44 3.81 -3.68
CA HIS A 6 -9.95 3.86 -2.31
C HIS A 6 -11.44 3.54 -2.28
N ARG A 7 -11.81 2.49 -1.55
CA ARG A 7 -13.19 2.06 -1.33
C ARG A 7 -13.56 2.30 0.12
N ARG A 8 -14.53 3.19 0.32
CA ARG A 8 -15.13 3.47 1.62
C ARG A 8 -16.17 2.40 1.91
N MET A 9 -15.88 1.50 2.85
CA MET A 9 -16.80 0.44 3.26
C MET A 9 -17.43 0.77 4.61
N PHE A 10 -18.76 0.74 4.69
CA PHE A 10 -19.47 0.88 5.96
C PHE A 10 -19.69 -0.51 6.58
N GLN A 11 -19.13 -0.72 7.77
CA GLN A 11 -19.39 -1.87 8.62
C GLN A 11 -20.16 -1.46 9.87
N SER A 12 -20.71 -2.44 10.59
CA SER A 12 -21.48 -2.21 11.83
C SER A 12 -20.68 -1.53 12.95
N ASN A 13 -19.34 -1.59 12.88
CA ASN A 13 -18.40 -0.96 13.81
C ASN A 13 -17.76 0.34 13.26
N GLY A 14 -18.16 0.82 12.08
CA GLY A 14 -17.68 2.09 11.54
C GLY A 14 -17.30 2.05 10.06
N LEU A 15 -16.65 3.12 9.60
CA LEU A 15 -16.08 3.21 8.26
C LEU A 15 -14.73 2.49 8.23
N ILE A 16 -14.54 1.62 7.25
CA ILE A 16 -13.27 0.94 6.98
C ILE A 16 -12.76 1.39 5.62
N ASP A 17 -11.49 1.76 5.58
CA ASP A 17 -10.78 2.05 4.34
C ASP A 17 -10.30 0.71 3.72
N ASP A 18 -10.73 0.43 2.50
CA ASP A 18 -10.30 -0.72 1.68
C ASP A 18 -9.60 -0.19 0.42
N PHE A 19 -8.41 -0.69 0.13
CA PHE A 19 -7.60 -0.25 -1.01
C PHE A 19 -7.42 -1.38 -2.02
N VAL A 20 -7.58 -1.05 -3.29
CA VAL A 20 -7.13 -1.91 -4.38
C VAL A 20 -6.00 -1.22 -5.10
N VAL A 21 -4.81 -1.84 -5.04
CA VAL A 21 -3.61 -1.37 -5.72
C VAL A 21 -3.46 -2.19 -6.98
N TYR A 22 -3.63 -1.56 -8.13
CA TYR A 22 -3.44 -2.16 -9.45
C TYR A 22 -2.05 -1.82 -9.98
N GLY A 23 -1.39 -2.79 -10.62
CA GLY A 23 -0.10 -2.55 -11.26
C GLY A 23 0.24 -3.61 -12.28
N ALA A 24 1.12 -3.27 -13.23
CA ALA A 24 1.83 -4.28 -14.00
C ALA A 24 2.94 -4.92 -13.13
N PRO A 25 3.46 -6.09 -13.51
CA PRO A 25 4.64 -6.69 -12.86
C PRO A 25 5.78 -5.70 -12.57
N SER A 26 6.11 -4.83 -13.53
CA SER A 26 7.16 -3.82 -13.38
C SER A 26 6.86 -2.79 -12.28
N ASP A 27 5.59 -2.48 -12.03
CA ASP A 27 5.17 -1.52 -11.02
C ASP A 27 5.36 -2.09 -9.61
N TYR A 28 5.07 -3.38 -9.41
CA TYR A 28 5.35 -4.06 -8.14
C TYR A 28 6.84 -4.23 -7.89
N LEU A 29 7.63 -4.42 -8.95
CA LEU A 29 9.09 -4.44 -8.82
C LEU A 29 9.64 -3.06 -8.42
N GLU A 30 9.09 -1.97 -8.97
CA GLU A 30 9.42 -0.60 -8.54
C GLU A 30 9.00 -0.36 -7.09
N PHE A 31 7.82 -0.83 -6.69
CA PHE A 31 7.37 -0.76 -5.30
C PHE A 31 8.31 -1.53 -4.36
N ALA A 32 8.72 -2.74 -4.73
CA ALA A 32 9.71 -3.51 -3.98
C ALA A 32 11.04 -2.75 -3.83
N ARG A 33 11.50 -2.04 -4.88
CA ARG A 33 12.71 -1.19 -4.81
C ARG A 33 12.52 0.01 -3.89
N ALA A 34 11.34 0.61 -3.86
CA ALA A 34 11.03 1.70 -2.94
C ALA A 34 11.11 1.23 -1.47
N VAL A 35 10.56 0.04 -1.17
CA VAL A 35 10.71 -0.59 0.15
C VAL A 35 12.18 -0.84 0.49
N GLN A 36 12.95 -1.41 -0.46
CA GLN A 36 14.39 -1.64 -0.26
C GLN A 36 15.15 -0.34 0.00
N THR A 37 14.77 0.75 -0.67
CA THR A 37 15.39 2.07 -0.48
C THR A 37 15.08 2.60 0.91
N ALA A 38 13.86 2.40 1.43
CA ALA A 38 13.48 2.81 2.78
C ALA A 38 14.27 2.05 3.84
N ILE A 39 14.48 0.74 3.63
CA ILE A 39 15.29 -0.12 4.51
C ILE A 39 16.74 0.38 4.63
N LEU A 40 17.33 0.83 3.51
CA LEU A 40 18.73 1.27 3.44
C LEU A 40 18.94 2.74 3.81
N GLY A 41 17.86 3.53 3.83
CA GLY A 41 17.89 4.96 4.13
C GLY A 41 17.55 5.29 5.57
N GLU A 42 17.64 6.57 5.92
CA GLU A 42 17.30 7.09 7.25
C GLU A 42 15.97 7.88 7.26
N GLY A 43 15.20 7.83 6.17
CA GLY A 43 14.02 8.69 5.98
C GLY A 43 12.85 8.01 5.28
N VAL A 44 11.78 8.77 5.13
CA VAL A 44 10.57 8.34 4.41
C VAL A 44 10.86 8.27 2.92
N VAL A 45 10.56 7.13 2.30
CA VAL A 45 10.58 6.97 0.84
C VAL A 45 9.17 7.15 0.31
N THR A 46 9.05 7.96 -0.74
CA THR A 46 7.78 8.31 -1.36
C THR A 46 7.65 7.68 -2.74
N LEU A 47 6.58 6.94 -2.97
CA LEU A 47 6.20 6.35 -4.26
C LEU A 47 4.90 7.02 -4.75
N ARG A 48 4.98 7.65 -5.92
CA ARG A 48 3.82 8.29 -6.56
C ARG A 48 2.96 7.25 -7.29
N THR A 49 1.65 7.47 -7.29
CA THR A 49 0.67 6.62 -8.00
C THR A 49 -0.01 7.42 -9.10
N SER A 50 -0.73 6.76 -10.00
CA SER A 50 -1.50 7.41 -11.08
C SER A 50 -2.82 8.01 -10.61
N SER A 51 -3.33 7.61 -9.44
CA SER A 51 -4.62 8.05 -8.91
C SER A 51 -4.53 9.22 -7.94
N GLY A 52 -3.38 9.88 -7.84
CA GLY A 52 -3.16 11.02 -6.95
C GLY A 52 -2.79 10.62 -5.52
N PHE A 53 -2.97 9.35 -5.14
CA PHE A 53 -2.44 8.83 -3.88
C PHE A 53 -0.91 8.78 -3.89
N VAL A 54 -0.33 8.87 -2.71
CA VAL A 54 1.09 8.73 -2.47
C VAL A 54 1.30 7.60 -1.48
N ILE A 55 2.24 6.69 -1.75
CA ILE A 55 2.64 5.67 -0.80
C ILE A 55 3.92 6.14 -0.11
N GLU A 56 3.89 6.23 1.21
CA GLU A 56 5.05 6.57 2.05
C GLU A 56 5.52 5.34 2.82
N ILE A 57 6.82 5.07 2.79
CA ILE A 57 7.42 3.89 3.40
C ILE A 57 8.50 4.35 4.37
N ALA A 58 8.40 3.92 5.63
CA ALA A 58 9.34 4.30 6.66
C ALA A 58 9.69 3.11 7.57
N VAL A 59 10.98 2.99 7.90
CA VAL A 59 11.44 2.06 8.94
C VAL A 59 11.06 2.65 10.31
N VAL A 60 10.39 1.85 11.13
CA VAL A 60 10.04 2.20 12.51
C VAL A 60 10.47 1.07 13.42
N THR A 61 11.55 1.28 14.18
CA THR A 61 12.26 0.21 14.91
C THR A 61 11.45 -0.50 15.98
N PHE A 62 10.42 0.14 16.54
CA PHE A 62 9.55 -0.44 17.58
C PHE A 62 8.29 -1.12 17.03
N ARG A 63 8.12 -1.19 15.70
CA ARG A 63 6.97 -1.87 15.07
C ARG A 63 7.34 -3.29 14.65
N ASP A 64 6.87 -4.26 15.43
CA ASP A 64 7.08 -5.69 15.18
C ASP A 64 6.09 -6.28 14.16
N ALA A 65 5.09 -5.50 13.74
CA ALA A 65 4.08 -5.86 12.74
C ALA A 65 4.06 -4.85 11.60
N LEU A 66 3.65 -5.28 10.41
CA LEU A 66 3.40 -4.39 9.29
C LEU A 66 2.16 -3.54 9.62
N PHE A 67 2.36 -2.23 9.69
CA PHE A 67 1.31 -1.26 9.94
C PHE A 67 1.09 -0.41 8.70
N THR A 68 -0.16 -0.26 8.28
CA THR A 68 -0.52 0.70 7.24
C THR A 68 -1.59 1.67 7.73
N SER A 69 -1.66 2.85 7.12
CA SER A 69 -2.72 3.81 7.41
C SER A 69 -2.94 4.77 6.26
N LEU A 70 -4.14 5.36 6.22
CA LEU A 70 -4.49 6.43 5.29
C LEU A 70 -4.43 7.77 6.04
N GLN A 71 -3.60 8.69 5.55
CA GLN A 71 -3.27 9.96 6.18
C GLN A 71 -3.42 11.15 5.22
N ASN A 72 -3.50 12.36 5.75
CA ASN A 72 -3.28 13.60 4.99
C ASN A 72 -1.87 14.16 5.28
N GLN A 73 -1.50 15.25 4.62
CA GLN A 73 -0.16 15.86 4.77
C GLN A 73 0.13 16.34 6.20
N ASP A 74 -0.88 16.88 6.87
CA ASP A 74 -0.73 17.53 8.17
C ASP A 74 -0.84 16.55 9.35
N ASP A 75 -1.31 15.32 9.11
CA ASP A 75 -1.63 14.32 10.14
C ASP A 75 -2.61 14.86 11.20
N GLU A 76 -3.53 15.73 10.76
CA GLU A 76 -4.51 16.40 11.59
C GLU A 76 -5.94 16.20 11.03
N TYR A 77 -6.88 15.92 11.93
CA TYR A 77 -8.28 15.57 11.59
C TYR A 77 -9.26 16.45 12.36
N LEU A 78 -9.19 17.75 12.13
CA LEU A 78 -10.01 18.74 12.83
C LEU A 78 -11.41 18.88 12.21
N SER A 79 -11.59 18.42 10.96
CA SER A 79 -12.84 18.48 10.24
C SER A 79 -13.09 17.25 9.35
N THR A 80 -14.33 17.12 8.85
CA THR A 80 -14.67 16.13 7.82
C THR A 80 -13.94 16.38 6.51
N ASP A 81 -13.66 17.64 6.18
CA ASP A 81 -12.92 17.98 4.96
C ASP A 81 -11.47 17.49 5.03
N ASP A 82 -10.86 17.53 6.22
CA ASP A 82 -9.50 17.01 6.44
C ASP A 82 -9.46 15.48 6.32
N TRP A 83 -10.53 14.83 6.77
CA TRP A 83 -10.74 13.39 6.61
C TRP A 83 -10.92 12.98 5.15
N ASP A 84 -11.59 13.80 4.36
CA ASP A 84 -11.85 13.54 2.94
C ASP A 84 -10.63 13.79 2.04
N LYS A 85 -9.68 14.60 2.49
CA LYS A 85 -8.42 14.92 1.78
C LYS A 85 -7.29 13.93 2.02
N ARG A 86 -7.52 12.84 2.76
CA ARG A 86 -6.48 11.83 3.01
C ARG A 86 -6.11 11.14 1.69
N ASP A 87 -4.85 11.29 1.29
CA ASP A 87 -4.29 10.77 0.03
C ASP A 87 -2.91 10.11 0.22
N ILE A 88 -2.43 10.00 1.46
CA ILE A 88 -1.15 9.38 1.80
C ILE A 88 -1.38 8.01 2.43
N LEU A 89 -0.96 6.96 1.74
CA LEU A 89 -0.91 5.60 2.25
C LEU A 89 0.45 5.34 2.89
N ARG A 90 0.50 5.35 4.22
CA ARG A 90 1.73 5.07 4.97
C ARG A 90 1.91 3.58 5.21
N ILE A 91 3.14 3.12 5.07
CA ILE A 91 3.59 1.77 5.38
C ILE A 91 4.76 1.88 6.37
N GLN A 92 4.63 1.21 7.50
CA GLN A 92 5.62 1.24 8.57
C GLN A 92 5.88 -0.17 9.10
N GLY A 93 7.14 -0.42 9.43
CA GLY A 93 7.57 -1.66 10.07
C GLY A 93 9.04 -1.58 10.45
N SER A 94 9.49 -2.51 11.30
CA SER A 94 10.92 -2.72 11.51
C SER A 94 11.62 -3.16 10.22
N THR A 95 12.94 -3.13 10.21
CA THR A 95 13.77 -3.60 9.08
C THR A 95 13.34 -5.00 8.62
N THR A 96 13.21 -5.94 9.55
CA THR A 96 12.80 -7.33 9.25
C THR A 96 11.40 -7.40 8.63
N VAL A 97 10.45 -6.63 9.15
CA VAL A 97 9.07 -6.56 8.60
C VAL A 97 9.09 -6.06 7.16
N LEU A 98 9.83 -4.96 6.91
CA LEU A 98 9.91 -4.39 5.57
C LEU A 98 10.72 -5.26 4.60
N GLU A 99 11.68 -6.05 5.07
CA GLU A 99 12.37 -7.05 4.26
C GLU A 99 11.41 -8.15 3.77
N GLN A 100 10.53 -8.66 4.64
CA GLN A 100 9.49 -9.61 4.23
C GLN A 100 8.53 -8.98 3.21
N LEU A 101 8.11 -7.74 3.44
CA LEU A 101 7.30 -7.00 2.47
C LEU A 101 8.02 -6.84 1.11
N HIS A 102 9.32 -6.52 1.12
CA HIS A 102 10.11 -6.41 -0.10
C HIS A 102 10.11 -7.72 -0.89
N LEU A 103 10.36 -8.85 -0.21
CA LEU A 103 10.36 -10.18 -0.84
C LEU A 103 8.99 -10.54 -1.39
N PHE A 104 7.92 -10.27 -0.65
CA PHE A 104 6.55 -10.49 -1.08
C PHE A 104 6.20 -9.69 -2.35
N LEU A 105 6.51 -8.40 -2.39
CA LEU A 105 6.26 -7.55 -3.58
C LEU A 105 7.10 -7.99 -4.79
N LYS A 106 8.35 -8.42 -4.55
CA LYS A 106 9.22 -8.96 -5.60
C LYS A 106 8.67 -10.27 -6.15
N ASP A 107 8.19 -11.16 -5.29
CA ASP A 107 7.56 -12.39 -5.72
C ASP A 107 6.25 -12.13 -6.48
N LEU A 108 5.42 -11.20 -5.99
CA LEU A 108 4.22 -10.75 -6.68
C LEU A 108 4.52 -10.22 -8.09
N SER A 109 5.65 -9.53 -8.29
CA SER A 109 6.09 -9.09 -9.62
C SER A 109 6.42 -10.23 -10.59
N GLY A 110 6.66 -11.45 -10.09
CA GLY A 110 6.88 -12.65 -10.91
C GLY A 110 5.62 -13.49 -11.10
N ARG A 111 4.60 -13.32 -10.25
CA ARG A 111 3.30 -13.96 -10.37
C ARG A 111 2.54 -13.27 -11.50
N GLY A 112 1.97 -14.04 -12.43
CA GLY A 112 1.13 -13.48 -13.51
C GLY A 112 -0.12 -12.76 -12.97
N VAL A 113 -1.07 -12.47 -13.84
CA VAL A 113 -2.32 -11.76 -13.47
C VAL A 113 -3.02 -12.43 -12.28
N GLY A 114 -3.39 -11.66 -11.27
CA GLY A 114 -4.05 -12.20 -10.07
C GLY A 114 -4.11 -11.24 -8.88
N TYR A 115 -4.80 -11.68 -7.84
CA TYR A 115 -4.95 -10.95 -6.59
C TYR A 115 -4.11 -11.57 -5.47
N SER A 116 -3.60 -10.72 -4.59
CA SER A 116 -3.03 -11.09 -3.29
C SER A 116 -3.41 -10.05 -2.25
N TYR A 117 -3.40 -10.42 -0.97
CA TYR A 117 -3.67 -9.48 0.11
C TYR A 117 -2.35 -9.06 0.76
N LEU A 118 -2.22 -7.78 1.11
CA LEU A 118 -1.01 -7.30 1.80
C LEU A 118 -0.82 -7.98 3.16
N ALA A 119 -1.91 -8.39 3.81
CA ALA A 119 -1.86 -9.16 5.04
C ALA A 119 -1.16 -10.53 4.89
N GLU A 120 -1.02 -11.04 3.66
CA GLU A 120 -0.33 -12.30 3.32
C GLU A 120 1.18 -12.10 3.09
N TYR A 121 1.75 -10.93 3.43
CA TYR A 121 3.16 -10.61 3.14
C TYR A 121 4.17 -11.54 3.84
N SER A 122 3.76 -12.22 4.90
CA SER A 122 4.59 -13.12 5.70
C SER A 122 3.74 -14.18 6.40
N ASP A 123 4.23 -15.41 6.45
CA ASP A 123 3.64 -16.49 7.25
C ASP A 123 4.02 -16.41 8.74
N GLU A 124 5.08 -15.66 9.06
CA GLU A 124 5.69 -15.60 10.40
C GLU A 124 5.43 -14.27 11.12
N LEU A 125 5.24 -13.19 10.36
CA LEU A 125 5.08 -11.83 10.89
C LEU A 125 3.64 -11.35 10.73
N SER A 126 3.16 -10.59 11.72
CA SER A 126 1.77 -10.14 11.75
C SER A 126 1.53 -8.91 10.88
N TYR A 127 0.33 -8.83 10.30
CA TYR A 127 -0.27 -7.60 9.82
C TYR A 127 -1.06 -6.96 10.97
N CYS A 128 -0.95 -5.65 11.17
CA CYS A 128 -1.60 -5.01 12.32
C CYS A 128 -3.11 -4.88 12.09
N ASP A 129 -3.93 -5.44 13.00
CA ASP A 129 -5.40 -5.51 12.92
C ASP A 129 -6.12 -4.16 12.76
N SER A 130 -5.47 -3.06 13.16
CA SER A 130 -6.02 -1.70 12.99
C SER A 130 -5.67 -1.06 11.63
N SER A 131 -4.88 -1.75 10.80
CA SER A 131 -4.52 -1.28 9.47
C SER A 131 -5.69 -1.52 8.51
N PRO A 132 -5.87 -0.65 7.49
CA PRO A 132 -6.82 -0.88 6.43
C PRO A 132 -6.48 -2.13 5.61
N GLU A 133 -7.46 -2.66 4.87
CA GLU A 133 -7.24 -3.79 3.97
C GLU A 133 -6.64 -3.32 2.64
N TRP A 134 -5.66 -4.07 2.11
CA TRP A 134 -5.00 -3.77 0.84
C TRP A 134 -5.02 -5.01 -0.05
N ARG A 135 -5.62 -4.87 -1.24
CA ARG A 135 -5.65 -5.88 -2.29
C ARG A 135 -4.70 -5.48 -3.39
N LEU A 136 -3.72 -6.33 -3.67
CA LEU A 136 -2.74 -6.12 -4.71
C LEU A 136 -3.17 -6.90 -5.96
N HIS A 137 -3.49 -6.19 -7.03
CA HIS A 137 -3.93 -6.77 -8.30
C HIS A 137 -2.88 -6.60 -9.38
N VAL A 138 -2.20 -7.70 -9.71
CA VAL A 138 -1.32 -7.77 -10.87
C VAL A 138 -2.19 -7.81 -12.12
N THR A 139 -2.05 -6.77 -12.95
CA THR A 139 -2.77 -6.61 -14.21
C THR A 139 -1.89 -7.02 -15.38
N ASP A 140 -2.52 -7.46 -16.48
CA ASP A 140 -1.80 -7.72 -17.72
C ASP A 140 -1.42 -6.39 -18.37
N PRO A 141 -0.13 -6.16 -18.72
CA PRO A 141 0.26 -4.99 -19.50
C PRO A 141 -0.48 -4.86 -20.84
N ILE A 142 -1.08 -5.93 -21.38
CA ILE A 142 -1.80 -5.93 -22.66
C ILE A 142 -3.29 -5.58 -22.52
N TYR A 143 -3.89 -5.76 -21.33
CA TYR A 143 -5.33 -5.55 -21.09
C TYR A 143 -5.61 -4.39 -20.12
N SER A 144 -4.84 -3.31 -20.20
CA SER A 144 -5.25 -2.04 -19.60
C SER A 144 -6.39 -1.45 -20.45
N VAL A 145 -7.62 -1.88 -20.18
CA VAL A 145 -8.81 -1.29 -20.79
C VAL A 145 -8.83 0.18 -20.36
N PRO A 146 -8.85 1.16 -21.28
CA PRO A 146 -9.03 2.55 -20.89
C PRO A 146 -10.36 2.68 -20.16
N ALA A 147 -10.33 3.26 -18.96
CA ALA A 147 -11.49 3.60 -18.19
C ALA A 147 -12.29 4.71 -18.90
N THR A 148 -13.01 4.33 -19.94
CA THR A 148 -14.05 5.11 -20.59
C THR A 148 -15.09 4.13 -21.10
N LEU A 149 -16.18 3.98 -20.33
CA LEU A 149 -17.56 3.83 -20.79
C LEU A 149 -18.45 3.48 -19.57
N ASN A 150 -18.96 4.52 -18.90
CA ASN A 150 -20.39 4.75 -18.63
C ASN A 150 -20.57 5.97 -17.74
#